data_AF-A0A6A6SY69-F1
#
_entry.id   AF-A0A6A6SY69-F1
#
_cell.length_a   1.000
_cell.length_b   1.000
_cell.length_c   1.000
_cell.angle_alpha   90.00
_cell.angle_beta   90.00
_cell.angle_gamma   90.00
#
_symmetry.space_group_name_H-M   'P 1'
#
loop_
_entity.id
_entity.type
_entity.pdbx_description
1 polymer ?
#
loop_
_entity_poly.entity_id
_entity_poly.type
_entity_poly.pdbx_seq_one_letter_code
_entity_poly.pdbx_strand_id
1 'polypeptide(L)'
;MAAPLETSELQKIATQACENAVGTSDIYDHSSVADWNTNIINSILSSLTAPYSDENTSPYKFIVNSTVIQHIGSPSEASTAGRRGMHSAVGAYWNGDKDGTWSFKWEGAEAKGMDIVLSITWIGV
;
A
#
# COMPACT_ATOMS: atom_id res chain seq x y z
N MET A 1 -9.42 16.63 9.46
CA MET A 1 -8.39 15.57 9.39
C MET A 1 -7.17 16.18 8.73
N ALA A 2 -6.16 16.54 9.53
CA ALA A 2 -4.88 16.99 8.98
C ALA A 2 -4.04 15.74 8.71
N ALA A 3 -4.06 15.24 7.46
CA ALA A 3 -3.12 14.21 7.06
C ALA A 3 -1.69 14.80 7.08
N PRO A 4 -0.66 14.01 7.41
CA PRO A 4 0.73 14.49 7.45
C PRO A 4 1.26 14.89 6.07
N LEU A 5 0.66 14.36 5.00
CA LEU A 5 0.96 14.64 3.61
C LEU A 5 -0.33 14.79 2.81
N GLU A 6 -0.27 15.48 1.68
CA GLU A 6 -1.39 15.56 0.75
C GLU A 6 -1.68 14.19 0.14
N THR A 7 -2.95 13.91 -0.18
CA THR A 7 -3.34 12.59 -0.71
C THR A 7 -2.69 12.26 -2.05
N SER A 8 -2.36 13.28 -2.84
CA SER A 8 -1.63 13.14 -4.11
C SER A 8 -0.18 12.67 -3.89
N GLU A 9 0.46 13.11 -2.81
CA GLU A 9 1.81 12.67 -2.42
C GLU A 9 1.79 11.23 -1.91
N LEU A 10 0.81 10.88 -1.06
CA LEU A 10 0.59 9.50 -0.60
C LEU A 10 0.36 8.56 -1.79
N GLN A 11 -0.46 8.96 -2.75
CA GLN A 11 -0.70 8.22 -3.98
C GLN A 11 0.59 8.02 -4.79
N LYS A 12 1.41 9.06 -4.93
CA LYS A 12 2.68 8.98 -5.65
C LYS A 12 3.65 8.03 -4.97
N ILE A 13 3.82 8.13 -3.65
CA ILE A 13 4.69 7.25 -2.84
C ILE A 13 4.24 5.80 -2.98
N ALA A 14 2.94 5.54 -2.80
CA ALA A 14 2.35 4.21 -2.91
C ALA A 14 2.53 3.60 -4.30
N THR A 15 2.27 4.38 -5.36
CA THR A 15 2.43 3.95 -6.75
C THR A 15 3.88 3.58 -7.04
N GLN A 16 4.83 4.43 -6.66
CA GLN A 16 6.26 4.18 -6.87
C GLN A 16 6.76 2.96 -6.08
N ALA A 17 6.28 2.76 -4.86
CA ALA A 17 6.61 1.58 -4.06
C ALA A 17 6.11 0.28 -4.72
N CYS A 18 4.88 0.26 -5.22
CA CYS A 18 4.33 -0.88 -5.95
C CYS A 18 5.09 -1.15 -7.25
N GLU A 19 5.37 -0.11 -8.05
CA GLU A 19 6.12 -0.22 -9.30
C GLU A 19 7.55 -0.74 -9.06
N ASN A 20 8.24 -0.28 -8.03
CA ASN A 20 9.59 -0.74 -7.73
C ASN A 20 9.62 -2.19 -7.23
N ALA A 21 8.63 -2.60 -6.44
CA ALA A 21 8.58 -3.95 -5.89
C ALA A 21 8.13 -5.00 -6.90
N VAL A 22 7.18 -4.66 -7.78
CA VAL A 22 6.47 -5.61 -8.67
C VAL A 22 6.76 -5.36 -10.15
N GLY A 23 7.36 -4.23 -10.51
CA GLY A 23 7.49 -3.74 -11.89
C GLY A 23 8.14 -4.73 -12.86
N THR A 24 9.04 -5.58 -12.39
CA THR A 24 9.74 -6.59 -13.19
C THR A 24 8.99 -7.90 -13.38
N SER A 25 7.93 -8.17 -12.60
CA SER A 25 7.17 -9.42 -12.72
C SER A 25 6.00 -9.26 -13.68
N ASP A 26 5.91 -10.07 -14.72
CA ASP A 26 4.81 -9.99 -15.70
C ASP A 26 3.52 -10.66 -15.22
N ILE A 27 3.61 -11.53 -14.21
CA ILE A 27 2.49 -12.32 -13.68
C ILE A 27 2.54 -12.40 -12.15
N TYR A 28 1.41 -12.73 -11.54
CA TYR A 28 1.34 -13.14 -10.14
C TYR A 28 2.22 -14.38 -9.89
N ASP A 29 3.08 -14.30 -8.87
CA ASP A 29 3.87 -15.41 -8.36
C ASP A 29 3.73 -15.44 -6.83
N HIS A 30 3.15 -16.53 -6.32
CA HIS A 30 2.90 -16.69 -4.90
C HIS A 30 4.19 -16.67 -4.07
N SER A 31 5.30 -17.19 -4.61
CA SER A 31 6.56 -17.27 -3.87
C SER A 31 7.19 -15.90 -3.64
N SER A 32 6.94 -14.95 -4.55
CA SER A 32 7.43 -13.57 -4.49
C SER A 32 6.56 -12.63 -3.64
N VAL A 33 5.34 -13.03 -3.26
CA VAL A 33 4.38 -12.14 -2.55
C VAL A 33 4.92 -11.64 -1.21
N ALA A 34 5.66 -12.46 -0.47
CA ALA A 34 6.24 -12.07 0.80
C ALA A 34 7.27 -10.95 0.62
N ASP A 35 8.13 -11.08 -0.40
CA ASP A 35 9.16 -10.10 -0.72
C ASP A 35 8.54 -8.81 -1.27
N TRP A 36 7.53 -8.91 -2.16
CA TRP A 36 6.80 -7.75 -2.67
C TRP A 36 6.17 -6.94 -1.54
N ASN A 37 5.42 -7.57 -0.62
CA ASN A 37 4.83 -6.86 0.50
C ASN A 37 5.88 -6.20 1.39
N THR A 38 6.96 -6.92 1.71
CA THR A 38 8.05 -6.38 2.52
C THR A 38 8.69 -5.16 1.87
N ASN A 39 8.98 -5.24 0.57
CA ASN A 39 9.58 -4.14 -0.19
C ASN A 39 8.65 -2.92 -0.30
N ILE A 40 7.35 -3.15 -0.54
CA ILE A 40 6.34 -2.08 -0.59
C ILE A 40 6.25 -1.37 0.77
N ILE A 41 6.06 -2.15 1.84
CA ILE A 41 5.91 -1.62 3.21
C ILE A 41 7.14 -0.80 3.60
N ASN A 42 8.34 -1.36 3.40
CA ASN A 42 9.58 -0.68 3.77
C ASN A 42 9.84 0.58 2.94
N SER A 43 9.51 0.57 1.65
CA SER A 43 9.66 1.74 0.78
C SER A 43 8.74 2.87 1.22
N ILE A 44 7.46 2.57 1.48
CA ILE A 44 6.49 3.56 1.94
C ILE A 44 6.90 4.11 3.32
N LEU A 45 7.23 3.23 4.29
CA LEU A 45 7.67 3.67 5.62
C LEU A 45 8.91 4.54 5.56
N SER A 46 9.88 4.21 4.71
CA SER A 46 11.09 5.03 4.53
C SER A 46 10.75 6.41 3.96
N SER A 47 9.87 6.48 2.95
CA SER A 47 9.44 7.77 2.39
C SER A 47 8.65 8.63 3.38
N LEU A 48 7.81 8.02 4.22
CA LEU A 48 7.01 8.73 5.22
C LEU A 48 7.85 9.23 6.40
N THR A 49 8.91 8.52 6.76
CA THR A 49 9.77 8.85 7.91
C THR A 49 11.00 9.68 7.54
N ALA A 50 11.42 9.69 6.26
CA ALA A 50 12.57 10.46 5.79
C ALA A 50 12.54 11.96 6.16
N PRO A 51 11.40 12.68 6.11
CA PRO A 51 11.35 14.08 6.53
C PRO A 51 11.69 14.32 8.01
N TYR A 52 11.64 13.28 8.84
CA TYR A 52 11.80 13.35 10.29
C TYR A 52 13.08 12.66 10.79
N SER A 53 13.98 12.25 9.90
CA SER A 53 15.18 11.49 10.26
C SER A 53 16.12 12.23 11.20
N ASP A 54 16.13 13.56 11.12
CA ASP A 54 17.13 14.41 11.79
C ASP A 54 16.64 14.94 13.15
N GLU A 55 15.33 14.93 13.41
CA GLU A 55 14.73 15.64 14.56
C GLU A 55 14.58 14.79 15.84
N ASN A 56 15.08 13.56 15.88
CA ASN A 56 15.06 12.63 17.04
C ASN A 56 13.66 12.29 17.60
N THR A 57 12.59 12.97 17.15
CA THR A 57 11.19 12.68 17.46
C THR A 57 10.31 12.97 16.25
N SER A 58 9.80 11.92 15.59
CA SER A 58 8.76 12.06 14.56
C SER A 58 7.43 12.49 15.21
N PRO A 59 6.72 13.50 14.66
CA PRO A 59 5.40 13.90 15.16
C PRO A 59 4.30 12.86 14.88
N TYR A 60 4.60 11.83 14.07
CA TYR A 60 3.67 10.76 13.73
C TYR A 60 4.29 9.38 13.91
N LYS A 61 3.45 8.40 14.27
CA LYS A 61 3.71 6.97 14.09
C LYS A 61 2.95 6.49 12.87
N PHE A 62 3.61 5.72 12.01
CA PHE A 62 3.03 5.21 10.78
C PHE A 62 2.81 3.71 10.83
N ILE A 63 1.70 3.26 10.26
CA ILE A 63 1.34 1.86 10.06
C ILE A 63 1.03 1.70 8.58
N VAL A 64 1.69 0.76 7.91
CA VAL A 64 1.45 0.45 6.50
C VAL A 64 1.02 -1.01 6.39
N ASN A 65 -0.14 -1.25 5.79
CA ASN A 65 -0.60 -2.58 5.41
C ASN A 65 -0.54 -2.70 3.89
N SER A 66 -0.03 -3.84 3.41
CA SER A 66 -0.03 -4.20 2.00
C SER A 66 -0.66 -5.57 1.83
N THR A 67 -1.62 -5.67 0.91
CA THR A 67 -2.35 -6.91 0.60
C THR A 67 -2.27 -7.16 -0.90
N VAL A 68 -1.72 -8.32 -1.29
CA VAL A 68 -1.66 -8.79 -2.69
C VAL A 68 -2.71 -9.88 -2.89
N ILE A 69 -3.53 -9.76 -3.93
CA ILE A 69 -4.70 -10.62 -4.17
C ILE A 69 -4.61 -11.21 -5.56
N GLN A 70 -4.53 -12.53 -5.66
CA GLN A 70 -4.54 -13.22 -6.95
C GLN A 70 -5.95 -13.19 -7.58
N HIS A 71 -6.04 -12.92 -8.88
CA HIS A 71 -7.28 -13.11 -9.64
C HIS A 71 -7.62 -14.59 -9.82
N ILE A 72 -8.89 -14.89 -10.13
CA ILE A 72 -9.34 -16.28 -10.36
C ILE A 72 -9.01 -16.69 -11.79
N GLY A 73 -8.22 -17.76 -11.94
CA GLY A 73 -7.86 -18.32 -13.24
C GLY A 73 -6.34 -18.48 -13.38
N SER A 74 -5.89 -18.83 -14.57
CA SER A 74 -4.45 -18.82 -14.86
C SER A 74 -3.95 -17.37 -14.94
N PRO A 75 -2.79 -17.01 -14.36
CA PRO A 75 -2.20 -15.69 -14.52
C PRO A 75 -2.01 -15.26 -15.98
N SER A 76 -1.92 -16.22 -16.91
CA SER A 76 -1.84 -16.01 -18.35
C SER A 76 -3.15 -15.55 -19.01
N GLU A 77 -4.28 -15.58 -18.30
CA GLU A 77 -5.63 -15.25 -18.79
C GLU A 77 -6.24 -14.04 -18.05
N ALA A 78 -5.39 -13.11 -17.60
CA ALA A 78 -5.74 -12.00 -16.72
C ALA A 78 -6.93 -11.14 -17.22
N SER A 79 -7.11 -10.98 -18.54
CA SER A 79 -8.22 -10.20 -19.13
C SER A 79 -9.60 -10.87 -19.04
N THR A 80 -9.64 -12.18 -18.79
CA THR A 80 -10.87 -12.98 -18.64
C THR A 80 -11.04 -13.54 -17.23
N ALA A 81 -10.03 -13.36 -16.38
CA ALA A 81 -10.01 -13.85 -15.01
C ALA A 81 -11.05 -13.14 -14.15
N GLY A 82 -11.89 -13.92 -13.44
CA GLY A 82 -12.85 -13.37 -12.49
C GLY A 82 -12.17 -12.78 -11.26
N ARG A 83 -12.78 -11.77 -10.63
CA ARG A 83 -12.30 -11.21 -9.36
C ARG A 83 -12.97 -11.89 -8.16
N ARG A 84 -12.22 -12.08 -7.07
CA ARG A 84 -12.80 -12.42 -5.76
C ARG A 84 -13.38 -11.14 -5.15
N GLY A 85 -14.59 -11.22 -4.58
CA GLY A 85 -15.13 -10.12 -3.79
C GLY A 85 -14.34 -9.95 -2.50
N MET A 86 -13.84 -8.75 -2.23
CA MET A 86 -13.18 -8.40 -0.98
C MET A 86 -13.71 -7.06 -0.47
N HIS A 87 -14.10 -7.03 0.80
CA HIS A 87 -14.45 -5.80 1.51
C HIS A 87 -13.50 -5.65 2.70
N SER A 88 -12.80 -4.52 2.77
CA SER A 88 -11.90 -4.17 3.86
C SER A 88 -12.36 -2.86 4.48
N ALA A 89 -12.46 -2.83 5.81
CA ALA A 89 -12.86 -1.68 6.59
C ALA A 89 -11.97 -1.56 7.82
N VAL A 90 -11.64 -0.32 8.20
CA VAL A 90 -10.83 -0.01 9.38
C VAL A 90 -11.67 0.82 10.33
N GLY A 91 -11.77 0.35 11.58
CA GLY A 91 -12.34 1.12 12.70
C GLY A 91 -11.25 1.40 13.73
N ALA A 92 -11.31 2.56 14.38
CA ALA A 92 -10.32 2.96 15.36
C ALA A 92 -10.94 3.80 16.48
N TYR A 93 -10.32 3.74 17.65
CA TYR A 93 -10.54 4.66 18.76
C TYR A 93 -9.31 5.56 18.89
N TRP A 94 -9.40 6.78 18.36
CA TRP A 94 -8.25 7.65 18.13
C TRP A 94 -8.62 9.13 18.20
N ASN A 95 -7.64 10.02 18.02
CA ASN A 95 -7.85 11.46 17.93
C ASN A 95 -8.34 11.85 16.53
N GLY A 96 -9.60 12.28 16.40
CA GLY A 96 -10.22 12.61 15.11
C GLY A 96 -9.63 13.81 14.36
N ASP A 97 -8.81 14.64 15.03
CA ASP A 97 -8.16 15.79 14.42
C ASP A 97 -6.78 15.46 13.83
N LYS A 98 -6.07 14.53 14.48
CA LYS A 98 -4.65 14.22 14.21
C LYS A 98 -4.43 12.86 13.55
N ASP A 99 -5.29 11.90 13.82
CA ASP A 99 -5.12 10.52 13.40
C ASP A 99 -5.97 10.25 12.16
N GLY A 100 -5.54 9.30 11.34
CA GLY A 100 -6.26 8.98 10.12
C GLY A 100 -5.74 7.77 9.39
N THR A 101 -6.54 7.30 8.45
CA THR A 101 -6.19 6.22 7.53
C THR A 101 -6.51 6.62 6.10
N TRP A 102 -5.66 6.21 5.18
CA TRP A 102 -5.84 6.36 3.75
C TRP A 102 -5.66 4.99 3.10
N SER A 103 -6.58 4.64 2.19
CA SER A 103 -6.55 3.36 1.49
C SER A 103 -6.42 3.59 -0.02
N PHE A 104 -5.69 2.71 -0.69
CA PHE A 104 -5.36 2.85 -2.10
C PHE A 104 -5.28 1.49 -2.78
N LYS A 105 -5.84 1.40 -3.98
CA LYS A 105 -5.70 0.26 -4.88
C LYS A 105 -4.79 0.66 -6.02
N TRP A 106 -3.70 -0.08 -6.23
CA TRP A 106 -2.80 0.18 -7.35
C TRP A 106 -3.27 -0.58 -8.59
N GLU A 107 -3.64 0.17 -9.64
CA GLU A 107 -4.21 -0.40 -10.87
C GLU A 107 -3.18 -1.12 -11.75
N GLY A 108 -1.88 -0.85 -11.57
CA GLY A 108 -0.82 -1.50 -12.36
C GLY A 108 -0.66 -3.00 -12.11
N ALA A 109 -1.26 -3.52 -11.04
CA ALA A 109 -1.32 -4.94 -10.73
C ALA A 109 -2.33 -5.70 -11.60
N GLU A 110 -3.39 -5.03 -12.09
CA GLU A 110 -4.52 -5.69 -12.75
C GLU A 110 -4.08 -6.46 -14.00
N ALA A 111 -3.23 -5.84 -14.83
CA ALA A 111 -2.67 -6.48 -16.01
C ALA A 111 -1.79 -7.70 -15.70
N LYS A 112 -1.31 -7.84 -14.46
CA LYS A 112 -0.45 -8.93 -13.98
C LYS A 112 -1.25 -10.07 -13.32
N GLY A 113 -2.59 -10.04 -13.39
CA GLY A 113 -3.47 -11.07 -12.82
C GLY A 113 -3.61 -10.99 -11.30
N MET A 114 -3.43 -9.80 -10.72
CA MET A 114 -3.57 -9.56 -9.29
C MET A 114 -4.08 -8.14 -8.99
N ASP A 115 -4.55 -7.92 -7.77
CA ASP A 115 -4.80 -6.58 -7.23
C ASP A 115 -3.86 -6.35 -6.03
N ILE A 116 -3.37 -5.10 -5.87
CA ILE A 116 -2.62 -4.69 -4.69
C ILE A 116 -3.38 -3.57 -3.99
N VAL A 117 -3.75 -3.81 -2.74
CA VAL A 117 -4.46 -2.86 -1.88
C VAL A 117 -3.57 -2.49 -0.72
N LEU A 118 -3.43 -1.20 -0.47
CA LEU A 118 -2.61 -0.62 0.57
C LEU A 118 -3.49 0.17 1.54
N SER A 119 -3.11 0.18 2.81
CA SER A 119 -3.59 1.19 3.76
C SER A 119 -2.43 1.80 4.54
N ILE A 120 -2.47 3.12 4.67
CA ILE A 120 -1.51 3.92 5.43
C ILE A 120 -2.30 4.58 6.55
N THR A 121 -1.93 4.28 7.78
CA THR A 121 -2.50 4.88 8.97
C THR A 121 -1.42 5.68 9.69
N TRP A 122 -1.76 6.88 10.14
CA TRP A 122 -0.88 7.74 10.94
C TRP A 122 -1.53 8.07 12.28
N ILE A 123 -0.70 8.11 13.32
CA ILE A 123 -1.09 8.48 14.68
C ILE A 123 -0.22 9.65 15.10
N GLY A 124 -0.83 10.81 15.34
CA GLY A 124 -0.15 12.00 15.84
C GLY A 124 0.27 11.85 17.29
N VAL A 125 1.51 12.24 17.62
CA VAL A 125 2.10 12.18 18.97
C VAL A 125 1.94 13.52 19.70
#